data_AF-A0A561EAW1-F1
#
_entry.id   AF-A0A561EAW1-F1
#
_cell.length_a   1.000
_cell.length_b   1.000
_cell.length_c   1.000
_cell.angle_alpha   90.00
_cell.angle_beta   90.00
_cell.angle_gamma   90.00
#
_symmetry.space_group_name_H-M   'P 1'
#
loop_
_entity.id
_entity.type
_entity.pdbx_description
1 polymer ?
#
loop_
_entity_poly.entity_id
_entity_poly.type
_entity_poly.pdbx_seq_one_letter_code
_entity_poly.pdbx_strand_id
1 'polypeptide(L)'
;MVDCEDAVWLAIGVGGRSESISSDMVARLSSFGGAGSVSFSDNAVQGIRRPPPAMAVAGWLREQAGVARLTAEVVREDATAVECRALGAKLRAAATHLLVLGSGTFTWEPTDTAPVADVHPIDDIVAKALSAGDLSPVAALDADVCRNLRVTGRAPWQVLAGATETAAIAVDSAVMEAPYGVTYHLASWRIG
;
A
#
# COMPACT_ATOMS: atom_id res chain seq x y z
N MET A 1 11.21 18.52 11.42
CA MET A 1 10.14 18.99 10.51
C MET A 1 10.76 18.89 9.15
N VAL A 2 10.45 17.83 8.40
CA VAL A 2 10.94 17.67 7.03
C VAL A 2 10.12 18.64 6.20
N ASP A 3 10.77 19.57 5.50
CA ASP A 3 10.07 20.47 4.57
C ASP A 3 9.40 19.59 3.50
N CYS A 4 8.06 19.53 3.53
CA CYS A 4 7.28 18.72 2.58
C CYS A 4 7.47 19.18 1.11
N GLU A 5 7.95 20.41 0.90
CA GLU A 5 8.04 21.06 -0.41
C GLU A 5 9.02 20.37 -1.39
N ASP A 6 9.97 19.57 -0.90
CA ASP A 6 10.89 18.75 -1.72
C ASP A 6 10.72 17.24 -1.50
N ALA A 7 9.72 16.82 -0.70
CA ALA A 7 9.54 15.42 -0.36
C ALA A 7 9.19 14.58 -1.60
N VAL A 8 9.89 13.45 -1.76
CA VAL A 8 9.63 12.47 -2.81
C VAL A 8 9.17 11.18 -2.17
N TRP A 9 7.95 10.77 -2.48
CA TRP A 9 7.37 9.50 -2.06
C TRP A 9 7.54 8.43 -3.14
N LEU A 10 7.76 7.20 -2.69
CA LEU A 10 7.64 6.01 -3.50
C LEU A 10 6.45 5.18 -2.98
N ALA A 11 5.36 5.14 -3.75
CA ALA A 11 4.23 4.28 -3.43
C ALA A 11 4.47 2.84 -3.89
N ILE A 12 4.01 1.88 -3.09
CA ILE A 12 4.02 0.46 -3.41
C ILE A 12 2.59 -0.04 -3.28
N GLY A 13 2.06 -0.71 -4.30
CA GLY A 13 0.73 -1.28 -4.23
C GLY A 13 0.54 -2.43 -5.19
N VAL A 14 -0.61 -3.09 -5.12
CA VAL A 14 -0.91 -4.28 -5.93
C VAL A 14 -1.57 -3.92 -7.26
N GLY A 15 -1.32 -4.74 -8.29
CA GLY A 15 -1.99 -4.65 -9.58
C GLY A 15 -1.88 -5.94 -10.41
N GLY A 16 -2.52 -5.95 -11.59
CA GLY A 16 -2.54 -7.14 -12.46
C GLY A 16 -1.20 -7.48 -13.10
N ARG A 17 -0.23 -6.55 -13.08
CA ARG A 17 1.14 -6.75 -13.55
C ARG A 17 2.10 -5.91 -12.72
N SER A 18 3.35 -6.34 -12.65
CA SER A 18 4.39 -5.50 -12.07
C SER A 18 4.79 -4.38 -13.03
N GLU A 19 4.80 -3.13 -12.56
CA GLU A 19 5.23 -1.98 -13.36
C GLU A 19 5.67 -0.80 -12.47
N SER A 20 6.68 -0.07 -12.93
CA SER A 20 7.09 1.20 -12.34
C SER A 20 6.32 2.34 -13.00
N ILE A 21 5.79 3.27 -12.20
CA ILE A 21 5.06 4.45 -12.66
C ILE A 21 5.88 5.69 -12.29
N SER A 22 6.19 6.51 -13.30
CA SER A 22 6.88 7.79 -13.15
C SER A 22 5.95 8.89 -12.63
N SER A 23 6.56 9.99 -12.18
CA SER A 23 5.85 11.11 -11.57
C SER A 23 5.10 12.03 -12.53
N ASP A 24 5.21 11.79 -13.83
CA ASP A 24 4.49 12.53 -14.89
C ASP A 24 3.05 12.03 -15.10
N MET A 25 2.61 11.06 -14.30
CA MET A 25 1.29 10.44 -14.33
C MET A 25 0.18 11.35 -13.82
N VAL A 26 -0.95 11.34 -14.54
CA VAL A 26 -2.26 11.80 -14.07
C VAL A 26 -3.25 10.63 -14.08
N ALA A 27 -3.93 10.40 -12.96
CA ALA A 27 -4.88 9.31 -12.78
C ALA A 27 -6.31 9.83 -12.52
N ARG A 28 -7.33 9.09 -12.92
CA ARG A 28 -8.73 9.38 -12.53
C ARG A 28 -9.09 8.68 -11.22
N LEU A 29 -9.70 9.42 -10.30
CA LEU A 29 -10.26 8.92 -9.04
C LEU A 29 -11.63 8.25 -9.21
N SER A 30 -12.20 8.22 -10.43
CA SER A 30 -13.58 7.78 -10.68
C SER A 30 -13.89 6.36 -10.21
N SER A 31 -12.88 5.53 -9.93
CA SER A 31 -13.06 4.22 -9.30
C SER A 31 -13.57 4.28 -7.85
N PHE A 32 -13.56 5.45 -7.21
CA PHE A 32 -14.02 5.69 -5.83
C PHE A 32 -15.20 6.66 -5.73
N GLY A 33 -15.94 6.89 -6.82
CA GLY A 33 -17.15 7.74 -6.81
C GLY A 33 -16.90 9.25 -6.79
N GLY A 34 -15.65 9.69 -6.70
CA GLY A 34 -15.27 11.11 -6.84
C GLY A 34 -15.06 11.52 -8.30
N ALA A 35 -15.65 12.65 -8.70
CA ALA A 35 -15.36 13.30 -9.98
C ALA A 35 -14.04 14.10 -9.88
N GLY A 36 -12.90 13.40 -9.93
CA GLY A 36 -11.59 14.05 -9.83
C GLY A 36 -10.49 13.30 -10.58
N SER A 37 -9.45 14.04 -10.96
CA SER A 37 -8.14 13.48 -11.32
C SER A 37 -7.13 13.79 -10.23
N VAL A 38 -6.12 12.94 -10.09
CA VAL A 38 -4.97 13.13 -9.21
C VAL A 38 -3.70 13.11 -10.03
N SER A 39 -2.71 13.87 -9.60
CA SER A 39 -1.41 14.00 -10.24
C SER A 39 -0.31 13.42 -9.35
N PHE A 40 0.72 12.84 -9.98
CA PHE A 40 1.88 12.34 -9.24
C PHE A 40 2.97 13.42 -9.05
N SER A 41 2.78 14.60 -9.64
CA SER A 41 3.53 15.81 -9.37
C SER A 41 2.78 17.02 -9.94
N ASP A 42 3.13 18.22 -9.50
CA ASP A 42 2.49 19.46 -9.98
C ASP A 42 2.76 19.73 -11.48
N ASN A 43 3.78 19.07 -12.04
CA ASN A 43 4.14 19.15 -13.46
C ASN A 43 3.70 17.92 -14.27
N ALA A 44 2.81 17.08 -13.73
CA ALA A 44 2.32 15.91 -14.44
C ALA A 44 1.49 16.34 -15.67
N VAL A 45 1.93 15.93 -16.86
CA VAL A 45 1.34 16.34 -18.15
C VAL A 45 0.91 15.16 -19.03
N GLN A 46 1.17 13.91 -18.64
CA GLN A 46 0.72 12.77 -19.43
C GLN A 46 -0.79 12.52 -19.26
N GLY A 47 -1.44 12.22 -20.38
CA GLY A 47 -2.89 11.99 -20.45
C GLY A 47 -3.40 10.97 -19.42
N ILE A 48 -4.65 11.16 -19.02
CA ILE A 48 -5.31 10.42 -17.93
C ILE A 48 -5.19 8.91 -18.14
N ARG A 49 -4.48 8.22 -17.23
CA ARG A 49 -4.46 6.76 -17.16
C ARG A 49 -5.40 6.24 -16.07
N ARG A 50 -5.70 4.94 -16.11
CA ARG A 50 -6.43 4.22 -15.05
C ARG A 50 -5.46 3.27 -14.35
N PRO A 51 -4.69 3.76 -13.36
CA PRO A 51 -3.78 2.88 -12.63
C PRO A 51 -4.57 1.98 -11.67
N PRO A 52 -3.93 1.00 -11.02
CA PRO A 52 -4.55 0.26 -9.93
C PRO A 52 -5.13 1.22 -8.87
N PRO A 53 -6.26 0.88 -8.22
CA PRO A 53 -6.92 1.77 -7.26
C PRO A 53 -5.98 2.30 -6.17
N ALA A 54 -5.07 1.47 -5.66
CA ALA A 54 -4.05 1.87 -4.69
C ALA A 54 -3.22 3.07 -5.18
N MET A 55 -2.86 3.11 -6.46
CA MET A 55 -2.04 4.19 -7.03
C MET A 55 -2.84 5.49 -7.19
N ALA A 56 -4.14 5.41 -7.45
CA ALA A 56 -5.00 6.59 -7.42
C ALA A 56 -5.12 7.18 -6.00
N VAL A 57 -5.22 6.31 -4.98
CA VAL A 57 -5.21 6.73 -3.56
C VAL A 57 -3.86 7.36 -3.20
N ALA A 58 -2.74 6.80 -3.66
CA ALA A 58 -1.41 7.36 -3.44
C ALA A 58 -1.28 8.79 -3.98
N GLY A 59 -1.74 9.02 -5.22
CA GLY A 59 -1.75 10.36 -5.83
C GLY A 59 -2.63 11.34 -5.05
N TRP A 60 -3.80 10.90 -4.61
CA TRP A 60 -4.68 11.72 -3.76
C TRP A 60 -4.00 12.08 -2.43
N LEU A 61 -3.39 11.12 -1.73
CA LEU A 61 -2.66 11.37 -0.48
C LEU A 61 -1.49 12.34 -0.66
N ARG A 62 -0.75 12.21 -1.77
CA ARG A 62 0.33 13.15 -2.14
C ARG A 62 -0.20 14.58 -2.20
N GLU A 63 -1.33 14.80 -2.85
CA GLU A 63 -1.95 16.13 -2.98
C GLU A 63 -2.43 16.66 -1.63
N GLN A 64 -3.04 15.81 -0.79
CA GLN A 64 -3.48 16.21 0.55
C GLN A 64 -2.30 16.57 1.47
N ALA A 65 -1.16 15.90 1.31
CA ALA A 65 0.03 16.11 2.14
C ALA A 65 0.97 17.22 1.60
N GLY A 66 0.70 17.77 0.42
CA GLY A 66 1.56 18.79 -0.22
C GLY A 66 2.96 18.27 -0.59
N VAL A 67 3.09 16.98 -0.88
CA VAL A 67 4.37 16.33 -1.19
C VAL A 67 4.78 16.65 -2.62
N ALA A 68 6.01 17.04 -2.91
CA ALA A 68 6.41 17.47 -4.25
C ALA A 68 6.17 16.43 -5.36
N ARG A 69 6.55 15.17 -5.09
CA ARG A 69 6.57 14.13 -6.12
C ARG A 69 6.22 12.74 -5.57
N LEU A 70 5.53 11.97 -6.39
CA LEU A 70 5.25 10.56 -6.19
C LEU A 70 5.77 9.75 -7.38
N THR A 71 6.52 8.69 -7.11
CA THR A 71 6.70 7.56 -8.03
C THR A 71 6.01 6.34 -7.45
N ALA A 72 5.80 5.30 -8.26
CA ALA A 72 5.10 4.12 -7.80
C ALA A 72 5.69 2.82 -8.35
N GLU A 73 5.60 1.77 -7.54
CA GLU A 73 5.91 0.39 -7.88
C GLU A 73 4.66 -0.45 -7.68
N VAL A 74 4.11 -0.91 -8.80
CA VAL A 74 3.00 -1.85 -8.80
C VAL A 74 3.58 -3.26 -8.74
N VAL A 75 3.07 -4.07 -7.81
CA VAL A 75 3.48 -5.45 -7.57
C VAL A 75 2.36 -6.37 -8.02
N ARG A 76 2.69 -7.42 -8.77
CA ARG A 76 1.71 -8.44 -9.15
C ARG A 76 1.16 -9.16 -7.92
N GLU A 77 -0.14 -9.42 -7.89
CA GLU A 77 -0.84 -10.00 -6.73
C GLU A 77 -0.26 -11.35 -6.28
N ASP A 78 0.17 -12.18 -7.22
CA ASP A 78 0.77 -13.49 -7.03
C ASP A 78 2.31 -13.47 -7.09
N ALA A 79 2.93 -12.30 -6.91
CA ALA A 79 4.38 -12.22 -6.67
C ALA A 79 4.76 -13.06 -5.45
N THR A 80 5.83 -13.83 -5.58
CA THR A 80 6.32 -14.71 -4.52
C THR A 80 6.90 -13.89 -3.36
N ALA A 81 6.96 -14.46 -2.16
CA ALA A 81 7.59 -13.80 -1.02
C ALA A 81 9.06 -13.43 -1.28
N VAL A 82 9.77 -14.27 -2.05
CA VAL A 82 11.17 -14.03 -2.44
C VAL A 82 11.30 -12.83 -3.36
N GLU A 83 10.44 -12.73 -4.39
CA GLU A 83 10.41 -11.56 -5.29
C GLU A 83 10.06 -10.28 -4.53
N CYS A 84 9.04 -10.33 -3.67
CA CYS A 84 8.63 -9.19 -2.86
C CYS A 84 9.78 -8.73 -1.94
N ARG A 85 10.44 -9.66 -1.25
CA ARG A 85 11.59 -9.35 -0.38
C ARG A 85 12.73 -8.68 -1.14
N ALA A 86 13.11 -9.25 -2.29
CA ALA A 86 14.19 -8.70 -3.12
C ALA A 86 13.85 -7.31 -3.65
N LEU A 87 12.60 -7.09 -4.07
CA LEU A 87 12.12 -5.78 -4.48
C LEU A 87 12.19 -4.78 -3.31
N GLY A 88 11.74 -5.16 -2.12
CA GLY A 88 11.81 -4.33 -0.92
C GLY A 88 13.21 -3.82 -0.63
N ALA A 89 14.20 -4.71 -0.62
CA ALA A 89 15.59 -4.36 -0.40
C ALA A 89 16.11 -3.36 -1.47
N LYS A 90 15.75 -3.58 -2.74
CA LYS A 90 16.09 -2.67 -3.85
C LYS A 90 15.47 -1.28 -3.65
N LEU A 91 14.18 -1.21 -3.31
CA LEU A 91 13.46 0.05 -3.17
C LEU A 91 13.95 0.85 -1.95
N ARG A 92 14.28 0.18 -0.85
CA ARG A 92 14.87 0.84 0.33
C ARG A 92 16.18 1.56 0.00
N ALA A 93 17.00 0.99 -0.87
CA ALA A 93 18.25 1.62 -1.30
C ALA A 93 18.02 2.86 -2.19
N ALA A 94 16.84 2.98 -2.82
CA ALA A 94 16.53 4.02 -3.79
C ALA A 94 15.63 5.15 -3.25
N ALA A 95 14.91 4.93 -2.15
CA ALA A 95 13.91 5.86 -1.63
C ALA A 95 14.01 6.06 -0.11
N THR A 96 13.77 7.29 0.32
CA THR A 96 13.77 7.68 1.74
C THR A 96 12.39 7.65 2.38
N HIS A 97 11.32 7.73 1.58
CA HIS A 97 9.93 7.71 2.04
C HIS A 97 9.12 6.70 1.23
N LEU A 98 8.58 5.69 1.91
CA LEU A 98 7.77 4.64 1.31
C LEU A 98 6.31 4.81 1.73
N LEU A 99 5.39 4.70 0.77
CA LEU A 99 3.95 4.64 1.01
C LEU A 99 3.43 3.29 0.53
N VAL A 100 3.12 2.38 1.46
CA VAL A 100 2.67 1.03 1.10
C VAL A 100 1.15 0.93 1.24
N LEU A 101 0.49 0.54 0.15
CA LEU A 101 -0.96 0.51 0.03
C LEU A 101 -1.41 -0.90 -0.31
N GLY A 102 -2.16 -1.50 0.62
CA GLY A 102 -2.69 -2.85 0.51
C GLY A 102 -3.92 -3.02 1.40
N SER A 103 -4.88 -3.83 0.97
CA SER A 103 -6.11 -4.10 1.72
C SER A 103 -6.03 -5.43 2.48
N GLY A 104 -6.68 -5.46 3.65
CA GLY A 104 -6.90 -6.66 4.45
C GLY A 104 -7.95 -7.59 3.87
N THR A 105 -8.57 -8.40 4.73
CA THR A 105 -9.64 -9.28 4.26
C THR A 105 -10.87 -8.50 3.82
N PHE A 106 -11.65 -9.15 2.97
CA PHE A 106 -12.91 -8.66 2.47
C PHE A 106 -14.00 -9.69 2.80
N THR A 107 -14.91 -9.34 3.71
CA THR A 107 -15.95 -10.24 4.22
C THR A 107 -17.32 -9.94 3.62
N TRP A 108 -17.35 -9.46 2.37
CA TRP A 108 -18.58 -9.08 1.68
C TRP A 108 -18.78 -9.88 0.39
N GLU A 109 -19.95 -10.53 0.26
CA GLU A 109 -20.48 -10.95 -1.02
C GLU A 109 -21.58 -9.98 -1.50
N PRO A 110 -21.72 -9.76 -2.82
CA PRO A 110 -22.79 -8.91 -3.37
C PRO A 110 -24.22 -9.31 -2.96
N THR A 111 -24.40 -10.53 -2.46
CA THR A 111 -25.66 -11.11 -2.00
C THR A 111 -25.93 -10.91 -0.51
N ASP A 112 -24.96 -10.43 0.26
CA ASP A 112 -25.10 -10.29 1.72
C ASP A 112 -25.96 -9.07 2.08
N THR A 113 -26.95 -9.29 2.94
CA THR A 113 -27.87 -8.25 3.41
C THR A 113 -27.31 -7.42 4.57
N ALA A 114 -26.19 -7.85 5.16
CA ALA A 114 -25.39 -7.11 6.14
C ALA A 114 -23.94 -7.65 6.17
N PRO A 115 -22.92 -6.79 6.38
CA PRO A 115 -21.54 -7.24 6.49
C PRO A 115 -21.34 -8.11 7.73
N VAL A 116 -20.66 -9.24 7.59
CA VAL A 116 -20.24 -10.06 8.73
C VAL A 116 -19.09 -9.31 9.43
N ALA A 117 -19.32 -8.90 10.68
CA ALA A 117 -18.42 -8.03 11.44
C ALA A 117 -17.16 -8.75 11.98
N ASP A 118 -16.94 -10.01 11.62
CA ASP A 118 -15.82 -10.78 12.17
C ASP A 118 -14.55 -10.53 11.36
N VAL A 119 -13.62 -9.81 11.98
CA VAL A 119 -12.24 -9.63 11.48
C VAL A 119 -11.57 -11.01 11.40
N HIS A 120 -11.10 -11.38 10.22
CA HIS A 120 -10.40 -12.66 10.07
C HIS A 120 -9.05 -12.63 10.83
N PRO A 121 -8.59 -13.73 11.45
CA PRO A 121 -7.34 -13.76 12.22
C PRO A 121 -6.08 -13.25 11.49
N ILE A 122 -6.11 -13.20 10.16
CA ILE A 122 -5.01 -12.69 9.34
C ILE A 122 -4.86 -11.17 9.46
N ASP A 123 -5.96 -10.44 9.63
CA ASP A 123 -5.93 -9.00 9.85
C ASP A 123 -5.35 -8.67 11.23
N ASP A 124 -5.67 -9.47 12.25
CA ASP A 124 -5.04 -9.36 13.57
C ASP A 124 -3.53 -9.59 13.51
N ILE A 125 -3.07 -10.55 12.69
CA ILE A 125 -1.64 -10.80 12.48
C ILE A 125 -0.97 -9.57 11.86
N VAL A 126 -1.59 -8.98 10.83
CA VAL A 126 -1.08 -7.79 10.16
C VAL A 126 -1.07 -6.60 11.13
N ALA A 127 -2.17 -6.32 11.82
CA ALA A 127 -2.26 -5.22 12.78
C ALA A 127 -1.21 -5.32 13.91
N LYS A 128 -1.00 -6.52 14.46
CA LYS A 128 0.05 -6.77 15.47
C LYS A 128 1.45 -6.54 14.91
N ALA A 129 1.73 -7.03 13.71
CA ALA A 129 3.03 -6.83 13.07
C ALA A 129 3.31 -5.34 12.82
N LEU A 130 2.32 -4.61 12.30
CA LEU A 130 2.44 -3.18 12.00
C LEU A 130 2.59 -2.32 13.26
N SER A 131 1.89 -2.68 14.35
CA SER A 131 1.98 -1.96 15.62
C SER A 131 3.26 -2.29 16.42
N ALA A 132 3.78 -3.50 16.29
CA ALA A 132 5.04 -3.90 16.92
C ALA A 132 6.29 -3.45 16.14
N GLY A 133 6.14 -3.10 14.86
CA GLY A 133 7.27 -2.88 13.96
C GLY A 133 8.04 -4.18 13.67
N ASP A 134 7.43 -5.33 13.90
CA ASP A 134 7.97 -6.65 13.56
C ASP A 134 7.18 -7.23 12.39
N LEU A 135 7.75 -7.13 11.19
CA LEU A 135 7.11 -7.59 9.96
C LEU A 135 7.40 -9.05 9.62
N SER A 136 8.03 -9.82 10.52
CA SER A 136 8.28 -11.25 10.31
C SER A 136 6.99 -12.04 10.04
N PRO A 137 5.87 -11.82 10.76
CA PRO A 137 4.61 -12.50 10.47
C PRO A 137 4.03 -12.13 9.10
N VAL A 138 4.17 -10.86 8.70
CA VAL A 138 3.73 -10.35 7.40
C VAL A 138 4.57 -10.97 6.27
N ALA A 139 5.88 -11.09 6.47
CA ALA A 139 6.79 -11.76 5.54
C ALA A 139 6.41 -13.23 5.31
N ALA A 140 5.82 -13.88 6.32
CA ALA A 140 5.43 -15.28 6.29
C ALA A 140 3.98 -15.55 5.82
N LEU A 141 3.22 -14.53 5.42
CA LEU A 141 1.86 -14.71 4.93
C LEU A 141 1.81 -15.65 3.71
N ASP A 142 0.97 -16.68 3.82
CA ASP A 142 0.79 -17.68 2.79
C ASP A 142 -0.03 -17.13 1.60
N ALA A 143 0.48 -17.35 0.39
CA ALA A 143 -0.13 -16.80 -0.82
C ALA A 143 -1.49 -17.41 -1.13
N ASP A 144 -1.69 -18.69 -0.86
CA ASP A 144 -2.95 -19.39 -1.16
C ASP A 144 -4.03 -19.01 -0.15
N VAL A 145 -3.68 -18.91 1.14
CA VAL A 145 -4.57 -18.40 2.18
C VAL A 145 -5.01 -16.97 1.88
N CYS A 146 -4.05 -16.06 1.58
CA CYS A 146 -4.38 -14.68 1.23
C CYS A 146 -5.26 -14.59 -0.01
N ARG A 147 -5.02 -15.41 -1.04
CA ARG A 147 -5.84 -15.45 -2.26
C ARG A 147 -7.27 -15.89 -1.94
N ASN A 148 -7.43 -16.95 -1.15
CA ASN A 148 -8.75 -17.46 -0.75
C ASN A 148 -9.55 -16.42 0.03
N LEU A 149 -8.88 -15.60 0.83
CA LEU A 149 -9.47 -14.51 1.62
C LEU A 149 -9.48 -13.15 0.90
N ARG A 150 -9.04 -13.10 -0.36
CA ARG A 150 -8.94 -11.88 -1.19
C ARG A 150 -8.12 -10.76 -0.55
N VAL A 151 -7.09 -11.11 0.22
CA VAL A 151 -6.15 -10.17 0.84
C VAL A 151 -5.17 -9.65 -0.20
N THR A 152 -5.53 -8.53 -0.83
CA THR A 152 -4.70 -7.93 -1.89
C THR A 152 -3.46 -7.22 -1.34
N GLY A 153 -3.39 -6.97 -0.03
CA GLY A 153 -2.25 -6.34 0.63
C GLY A 153 -1.02 -7.22 0.81
N ARG A 154 -1.12 -8.55 0.66
CA ARG A 154 -0.01 -9.48 0.92
C ARG A 154 1.28 -9.08 0.22
N ALA A 155 1.24 -8.96 -1.11
CA ALA A 155 2.42 -8.67 -1.92
C ALA A 155 3.09 -7.33 -1.54
N PRO A 156 2.39 -6.18 -1.51
CA PRO A 156 3.00 -4.92 -1.11
C PRO A 156 3.50 -4.94 0.35
N TRP A 157 2.85 -5.63 1.28
CA TRP A 157 3.35 -5.75 2.64
C TRP A 157 4.60 -6.64 2.75
N GLN A 158 4.74 -7.66 1.92
CA GLN A 158 5.97 -8.45 1.85
C GLN A 158 7.13 -7.66 1.23
N VAL A 159 6.85 -6.71 0.32
CA VAL A 159 7.83 -5.73 -0.15
C VAL A 159 8.26 -4.82 1.00
N LEU A 160 7.33 -4.34 1.81
CA LEU A 160 7.63 -3.54 3.01
C LEU A 160 8.52 -4.30 4.01
N ALA A 161 8.22 -5.57 4.25
CA ALA A 161 9.04 -6.45 5.09
C ALA A 161 10.47 -6.57 4.54
N GLY A 162 10.65 -6.76 3.22
CA GLY A 162 11.97 -6.77 2.59
C GLY A 162 12.71 -5.44 2.68
N ALA A 163 11.99 -4.31 2.61
CA ALA A 163 12.57 -2.96 2.70
C ALA A 163 13.07 -2.60 4.12
N THR A 164 12.63 -3.36 5.13
CA THR A 164 12.89 -3.08 6.55
C THR A 164 13.58 -4.22 7.28
N GLU A 165 13.90 -5.32 6.60
CA GLU A 165 14.40 -6.56 7.20
C GLU A 165 15.60 -6.37 8.14
N THR A 166 16.53 -5.47 7.80
CA THR A 166 17.74 -5.21 8.61
C THR A 166 17.67 -3.88 9.37
N ALA A 167 16.51 -3.25 9.44
CA ALA A 167 16.38 -1.90 9.96
C ALA A 167 15.52 -1.86 11.22
N ALA A 168 15.88 -0.97 12.14
CA ALA A 168 15.06 -0.73 13.31
C ALA A 168 13.83 0.11 12.91
N ILE A 169 12.64 -0.35 13.25
CA ILE A 169 11.39 0.37 13.01
C ILE A 169 10.97 1.07 14.30
N ALA A 170 10.87 2.39 14.25
CA ALA A 170 10.20 3.19 15.28
C ALA A 170 8.76 3.44 14.84
N VAL A 171 7.81 2.81 15.52
CA VAL A 171 6.38 2.95 15.22
C VAL A 171 5.87 4.25 15.81
N ASP A 172 5.35 5.14 14.96
CA ASP A 172 4.71 6.39 15.41
C ASP A 172 3.20 6.18 15.59
N SER A 173 2.55 5.44 14.68
CA SER A 173 1.15 5.03 14.82
C SER A 173 0.84 3.76 14.01
N ALA A 174 -0.17 3.01 14.47
CA ALA A 174 -0.78 1.91 13.72
C ALA A 174 -2.24 1.75 14.16
N VAL A 175 -3.17 1.69 13.21
CA VAL A 175 -4.59 1.51 13.44
C VAL A 175 -5.16 0.52 12.43
N MET A 176 -6.10 -0.30 12.90
CA MET A 176 -6.90 -1.21 12.10
C MET A 176 -8.37 -0.84 12.29
N GLU A 177 -9.09 -0.66 11.20
CA GLU A 177 -10.54 -0.45 11.21
C GLU A 177 -11.20 -1.32 10.15
N ALA A 178 -12.44 -1.77 10.39
CA ALA A 178 -13.18 -2.59 9.44
C ALA A 178 -14.57 -2.02 9.07
N PRO A 179 -14.69 -0.74 8.66
CA PRO A 179 -15.95 -0.20 8.18
C PRO A 179 -16.40 -0.93 6.91
N TYR A 180 -17.71 -1.18 6.80
CA TYR A 180 -18.34 -1.76 5.60
C TYR A 180 -17.83 -3.15 5.18
N GLY A 181 -17.28 -3.95 6.11
CA GLY A 181 -16.81 -5.31 5.82
C GLY A 181 -15.47 -5.39 5.09
N VAL A 182 -14.68 -4.30 5.13
CA VAL A 182 -13.33 -4.25 4.58
C VAL A 182 -12.36 -3.83 5.67
N THR A 183 -11.33 -4.62 5.93
CA THR A 183 -10.29 -4.23 6.89
C THR A 183 -9.27 -3.29 6.25
N TYR A 184 -9.12 -2.12 6.84
CA TYR A 184 -8.12 -1.11 6.53
C TYR A 184 -7.04 -1.11 7.61
N HIS A 185 -5.79 -1.13 7.16
CA HIS A 185 -4.61 -0.99 8.01
C HIS A 185 -3.90 0.31 7.66
N LEU A 186 -3.68 1.18 8.64
CA LEU A 186 -2.91 2.40 8.48
C LEU A 186 -1.80 2.41 9.52
N ALA A 187 -0.55 2.53 9.07
CA ALA A 187 0.60 2.62 9.95
C ALA A 187 1.59 3.68 9.45
N SER A 188 2.23 4.38 10.39
CA SER A 188 3.27 5.37 10.14
C SER A 188 4.48 5.06 10.99
N TRP A 189 5.64 5.00 10.36
CA TRP A 189 6.90 4.64 11.02
C TRP A 189 8.04 5.54 10.58
N ARG A 190 9.10 5.51 11.38
CA ARG A 190 10.44 5.95 10.97
C ARG A 190 11.36 4.76 11.01
N ILE A 191 12.19 4.63 9.98
CA ILE A 191 13.11 3.52 9.87
C ILE A 191 14.53 4.05 10.06
N GLY A 192 15.25 3.45 11.01
CA GLY A 192 16.66 3.73 11.30
C GLY A 192 17.63 3.06 10.34
#